data_AF-A0A7J4VPP5-F1
#
_entry.id   AF-A0A7J4VPP5-F1
#
_cell.length_a   1.000
_cell.length_b   1.000
_cell.length_c   1.000
_cell.angle_alpha   90.00
_cell.angle_beta   90.00
_cell.angle_gamma   90.00
#
_symmetry.space_group_name_H-M   'P 1'
#
loop_
_entity.id
_entity.type
_entity.pdbx_description
1 polymer ?
#
loop_
_entity_poly.entity_id
_entity_poly.type
_entity_poly.pdbx_seq_one_letter_code
_entity_poly.pdbx_strand_id
1 'polypeptide(L)' 'MPLYIKDDSIDRLARRYQILTQSPSKTEAVRRALQKALEEELAKPTLEDVIVAFCRDLKRKAGADNRASADDVSGSGEA' A
#
# COMPACT_ATOMS: atom_id res chain seq x y z
N MET A 1 16.18 -21.43 15.70
CA MET A 1 15.87 -21.47 17.15
C MET A 1 14.39 -21.19 17.36
N PRO A 2 13.68 -21.91 18.25
CA PRO A 2 12.32 -21.51 18.63
C PRO A 2 12.37 -20.20 19.45
N LEU A 3 11.58 -19.21 19.05
CA LEU A 3 11.38 -17.97 19.81
C LEU A 3 10.58 -18.30 21.07
N TYR A 4 11.24 -18.32 22.23
CA TYR A 4 10.58 -18.55 23.52
C TYR A 4 10.28 -17.22 24.19
N ILE A 5 9.13 -16.65 23.86
CA ILE A 5 8.68 -15.40 24.47
C ILE A 5 7.89 -15.74 25.74
N LYS A 6 8.49 -15.51 26.92
CA LYS A 6 7.81 -15.57 28.23
C LYS A 6 7.12 -14.24 28.52
N ASP A 7 6.14 -13.91 27.70
CA ASP A 7 5.27 -12.77 27.92
C ASP A 7 3.82 -13.22 27.76
N ASP A 8 3.08 -13.15 28.86
CA ASP A 8 1.67 -13.56 28.91
C ASP A 8 0.78 -12.69 28.02
N SER A 9 1.19 -11.46 27.74
CA SER A 9 0.48 -10.58 26.80
C SER A 9 0.58 -11.10 25.36
N ILE A 10 1.73 -11.67 24.98
CA ILE A 10 1.96 -12.25 23.66
C ILE A 10 1.20 -13.56 23.49
N ASP A 11 1.15 -14.42 24.52
CA ASP A 11 0.34 -15.65 24.45
C ASP A 11 -1.16 -15.33 24.30
N ARG A 12 -1.66 -14.28 24.97
CA ARG A 12 -3.04 -13.79 24.80
C ARG A 12 -3.30 -13.29 23.37
N LEU A 13 -2.38 -12.50 22.80
CA LEU A 13 -2.47 -12.03 21.42
C LEU A 13 -2.46 -13.20 20.43
N ALA A 14 -1.53 -14.14 20.60
CA ALA A 14 -1.40 -15.31 19.76
C ALA A 14 -2.66 -16.18 19.78
N ARG A 15 -3.28 -16.40 20.96
CA ARG A 15 -4.56 -17.11 21.08
C ARG A 15 -5.71 -16.38 20.39
N ARG A 16 -5.85 -15.07 20.60
CA ARG A 16 -6.89 -14.28 19.94
C ARG A 16 -6.74 -14.35 18.42
N TYR A 17 -5.52 -14.20 17.92
CA TYR A 17 -5.24 -14.26 16.49
C TYR A 17 -5.42 -15.67 15.91
N GLN A 18 -5.06 -16.70 16.68
CA GLN A 18 -5.30 -18.10 16.31
C GLN A 18 -6.81 -18.37 16.15
N ILE A 19 -7.64 -17.94 17.11
CA ILE A 19 -9.09 -18.10 17.05
C ILE A 19 -9.66 -17.34 15.85
N LEU A 20 -9.21 -16.10 15.63
CA LEU A 20 -9.66 -15.25 14.53
C LEU A 20 -9.33 -15.85 13.16
N THR A 21 -8.11 -16.36 12.99
CA THR A 21 -7.63 -16.94 11.71
C THR A 21 -7.91 -18.44 11.59
N GLN A 22 -8.53 -19.04 12.61
CA GLN A 22 -8.77 -20.49 12.73
C GLN A 22 -7.50 -21.33 12.47
N SER A 23 -6.36 -20.81 12.90
CA SER A 23 -5.07 -21.45 12.67
C SER A 23 -4.91 -22.70 13.55
N PRO A 24 -4.29 -23.78 13.05
CA PRO A 24 -4.16 -25.05 13.77
C PRO A 24 -3.26 -24.96 15.01
N SER A 25 -2.34 -23.99 15.04
CA SER A 25 -1.50 -23.73 16.22
C SER A 25 -1.25 -22.23 16.38
N LYS A 26 -0.97 -21.82 17.63
CA LYS A 26 -0.53 -20.45 17.94
C LYS A 26 0.75 -20.06 17.19
N THR A 27 1.64 -21.02 16.94
CA THR A 27 2.89 -20.80 16.21
C THR A 27 2.63 -20.47 14.74
N GLU A 28 1.73 -21.21 14.08
CA GLU A 28 1.35 -20.92 12.70
C GLU A 28 0.59 -19.59 12.59
N ALA A 29 -0.28 -19.30 13.57
CA ALA A 29 -0.97 -18.02 13.64
C ALA A 29 0.01 -16.84 13.73
N VAL A 30 1.00 -16.93 14.63
CA VAL A 30 2.04 -15.91 14.78
C VAL A 30 2.92 -15.81 13.54
N ARG A 31 3.32 -16.94 12.92
CA ARG A 31 4.10 -16.93 11.69
C ARG A 31 3.37 -16.16 10.59
N ARG A 32 2.08 -16.45 10.37
CA ARG A 32 1.28 -15.75 9.37
C ARG A 32 1.12 -14.26 9.67
N ALA A 33 0.93 -13.88 10.93
CA ALA A 33 0.86 -12.49 11.34
C ALA A 33 2.15 -11.72 11.00
N LEU A 34 3.31 -12.31 11.34
CA LEU A 34 4.61 -11.71 11.07
C LEU A 34 4.90 -11.62 9.57
N GLN A 35 4.56 -12.66 8.81
CA GLN A 35 4.71 -12.66 7.35
C GLN A 35 3.93 -11.50 6.72
N LYS A 36 2.66 -11.34 7.11
CA LYS A 36 1.79 -10.26 6.61
C LYS A 36 2.31 -8.88 7.00
N ALA A 37 2.75 -8.70 8.24
CA ALA A 37 3.32 -7.44 8.71
C ALA A 37 4.62 -7.09 7.95
N LEU A 38 5.45 -8.08 7.66
CA LEU A 38 6.66 -7.88 6.84
C LEU A 38 6.31 -7.54 5.39
N GLU A 39 5.35 -8.25 4.79
CA GLU A 39 4.88 -7.95 3.44
C GLU A 39 4.30 -6.54 3.38
N GLU A 40 3.52 -6.11 4.38
CA GLU A 40 3.00 -4.74 4.48
C GLU A 40 4.13 -3.71 4.61
N GLU A 41 5.14 -3.97 5.45
CA GLU A 41 6.26 -3.05 5.64
C GLU A 41 7.15 -2.96 4.40
N LEU A 42 7.37 -4.08 3.71
CA LEU A 42 8.15 -4.15 2.47
C LEU A 42 7.38 -3.62 1.26
N ALA A 43 6.06 -3.73 1.26
CA ALA A 43 5.19 -3.21 0.20
C ALA A 43 4.90 -1.72 0.34
N LYS A 44 5.33 -1.07 1.44
CA LYS A 44 5.27 0.39 1.54
C LYS A 44 6.12 0.97 0.41
N PRO A 45 5.51 1.70 -0.54
CA PRO A 45 6.27 2.35 -1.58
C PRO A 45 7.27 3.29 -0.91
N THR A 46 8.49 3.33 -1.43
CA THR A 46 9.46 4.28 -0.91
C THR A 46 8.94 5.69 -1.13
N LEU A 47 9.35 6.64 -0.27
CA LEU A 47 8.93 8.03 -0.42
C LEU A 47 9.26 8.57 -1.82
N GLU A 48 10.37 8.09 -2.40
CA GLU A 48 10.80 8.40 -3.76
C GLU A 48 9.77 7.92 -4.80
N ASP A 49 9.28 6.68 -4.69
CA ASP A 49 8.25 6.14 -5.59
C ASP A 49 6.95 6.96 -5.53
N VAL A 50 6.56 7.39 -4.34
CA VAL A 50 5.38 8.23 -4.13
C VAL A 50 5.56 9.60 -4.80
N ILE A 51 6.73 10.22 -4.64
CA ILE A 51 7.04 11.52 -5.27
C ILE A 51 7.06 11.40 -6.79
N VAL A 52 7.67 10.35 -7.35
CA VAL A 52 7.72 10.13 -8.81
C VAL A 52 6.32 9.92 -9.37
N ALA A 53 5.47 9.13 -8.71
CA ALA A 53 4.08 8.95 -9.10
C ALA A 53 3.30 10.28 -9.06
N PHE A 54 3.46 11.05 -7.99
CA PHE A 54 2.80 12.35 -7.83
C PHE A 54 3.23 13.36 -8.92
N CYS A 55 4.53 13.50 -9.17
CA CYS A 55 5.05 14.37 -10.23
C CYS A 55 4.56 13.94 -11.62
N ARG A 56 4.49 12.63 -11.88
CA ARG A 56 3.95 12.08 -13.13
C ARG A 56 2.48 12.44 -13.31
N ASP A 57 1.68 12.35 -12.25
CA ASP A 57 0.25 12.68 -12.30
C ASP A 57 0.01 14.18 -12.46
N LEU A 58 0.81 15.03 -11.79
CA LEU A 58 0.77 16.48 -12.02
C LEU A 58 1.11 16.84 -13.47
N LYS A 59 2.16 16.22 -14.05
CA LYS A 59 2.55 16.46 -15.44
C LYS A 59 1.47 16.01 -16.42
N ARG A 60 0.80 14.88 -16.16
CA ARG A 60 -0.32 14.38 -16.95
C ARG A 60 -1.51 15.33 -16.89
N LYS A 61 -1.86 15.82 -15.70
CA LYS A 61 -2.95 16.77 -15.50
C LYS A 61 -2.69 18.10 -16.20
N ALA A 62 -1.49 18.67 -16.03
CA ALA A 62 -1.09 19.89 -16.74
C ALA A 62 -1.07 19.72 -18.26
N GLY A 63 -0.67 18.56 -18.77
CA GLY A 63 -0.72 18.25 -20.21
C GLY A 63 -2.13 18.03 -20.75
N ALA A 64 -3.07 17.54 -19.92
CA ALA A 64 -4.47 17.36 -20.29
C ALA A 64 -5.21 18.71 -20.36
N ASP A 65 -4.99 19.60 -19.38
CA ASP A 65 -5.55 20.96 -19.39
C ASP A 65 -5.01 21.79 -20.58
N ASN A 66 -3.75 21.58 -20.95
CA ASN A 66 -3.15 22.27 -22.10
C ASN A 66 -3.64 21.76 -23.47
N ARG A 67 -4.06 20.49 -23.57
CA ARG A 67 -4.69 19.96 -24.80
C ARG A 67 -6.15 20.36 -24.93
N ALA A 68 -6.90 20.42 -23.83
CA ALA A 68 -8.28 20.90 -23.83
C ALA A 68 -8.38 22.39 -24.26
N SER A 69 -7.34 23.19 -24.00
CA SER A 69 -7.29 24.61 -24.38
C SER A 69 -6.83 24.87 -25.82
N ALA A 70 -6.27 23.86 -26.50
CA ALA A 70 -5.74 24.02 -27.86
C ALA A 70 -6.78 23.72 -28.95
N ASP A 71 -7.82 22.93 -28.65
CA ASP A 71 -8.85 22.54 -29.62
C ASP A 71 -9.98 23.58 -29.79
N ASP A 72 -10.06 24.62 -28.95
CA ASP A 72 -11.15 25.63 -28.98
C ASP A 72 -10.80 26.92 -29.76
N VAL A 73 -9.63 26.99 -30.41
CA VAL A 73 -9.17 28.23 -31.11
C VAL A 73 -9.15 28.11 -32.65
N SER A 74 -9.51 26.95 -33.23
CA SER A 74 -9.41 26.73 -34.69
C SER A 74 -10.75 26.73 -35.43
N GLY A 75 -11.66 27.67 -35.12
CA GLY A 75 -13.02 27.64 -35.65
C GLY A 75 -13.70 28.99 -35.92
N SER A 76 -12.98 30.02 -36.37
CA SER A 76 -13.65 31.22 -36.93
C SER A 76 -12.69 32.11 -37.70
N GLY A 77 -12.74 32.05 -39.04
CA GLY A 77 -12.11 33.06 -39.88
C GLY A 77 -11.82 32.63 -41.31
N GLU A 78 -12.85 32.50 -42.15
CA GLU A 78 -12.73 32.98 -43.54
C GLU A 78 -14.10 33.36 -44.08
N ALA A 79 -14.21 34.61 -44.54
CA ALA A 79 -15.39 35.30 -45.05
C ALA A 79 -15.21 35.56 -46.55
#